data_AF-A0A6G8P2G4-F1
#
_entry.id   AF-A0A6G8P2G4-F1
#
_cell.length_a   1.000
_cell.length_b   1.000
_cell.length_c   1.000
_cell.angle_alpha   90.00
_cell.angle_beta   90.00
_cell.angle_gamma   90.00
#
_symmetry.space_group_name_H-M   'P 1'
#
loop_
_entity.id
_entity.type
_entity.pdbx_description
1 polymer ?
#
loop_
_entity_poly.entity_id
_entity_poly.type
_entity_poly.pdbx_seq_one_letter_code
_entity_poly.pdbx_strand_id
1 'polypeptide(L)' 'MKPAWSRVQLRVSGWSGPGPVGGDEVLTGTGRRYQIVEVKAKAVVCLVLPRDAPVQGQVFNWVWDRRGAKR' A
#
# COMPACT_ATOMS: atom_id res chain seq x y z
N MET A 1 2.55 2.59 15.58
CA MET A 1 2.14 1.84 14.36
C MET A 1 0.62 1.84 14.30
N LYS A 2 -0.03 2.00 13.14
CA LYS A 2 -1.52 2.02 13.09
C LYS A 2 -2.11 0.62 13.38
N PRO A 3 -3.27 0.51 14.05
CA PRO A 3 -3.91 -0.79 14.29
C PRO A 3 -4.45 -1.42 13.00
N ALA A 4 -4.79 -2.71 13.06
CA ALA A 4 -5.53 -3.37 11.99
C ALA A 4 -6.83 -2.61 11.67
N TRP A 5 -7.27 -2.68 10.42
CA TRP A 5 -8.45 -2.00 9.88
C TRP A 5 -8.37 -0.46 9.90
N SER A 6 -7.24 0.11 10.29
CA SER A 6 -7.03 1.56 10.18
C SER A 6 -6.86 1.97 8.74
N ARG A 7 -7.48 3.10 8.38
CA ARG A 7 -7.26 3.74 7.09
C ARG A 7 -5.93 4.49 7.09
N VAL A 8 -5.14 4.28 6.04
CA VAL A 8 -3.85 4.94 5.80
C VAL A 8 -3.82 5.46 4.37
N GLN A 9 -3.05 6.53 4.17
CA GLN A 9 -2.74 7.02 2.84
C GLN A 9 -1.24 6.86 2.62
N LEU A 10 -0.86 6.11 1.60
CA LEU A 10 0.52 5.90 1.19
C LEU A 10 0.79 6.77 -0.04
N ARG A 11 1.89 7.53 -0.04
CA ARG A 11 2.28 8.36 -1.18
C ARG A 11 2.96 7.50 -2.24
N VAL A 12 2.50 7.57 -3.48
CA VAL A 12 3.09 6.85 -4.60
C VAL A 12 4.29 7.62 -5.13
N SER A 13 5.44 6.97 -5.11
CA SER A 13 6.65 7.47 -5.77
C SER A 13 6.77 6.97 -7.21
N GLY A 14 6.31 5.74 -7.47
CA GLY A 14 6.14 5.16 -8.79
C GLY A 14 5.71 3.70 -8.70
N TRP A 15 5.33 3.12 -9.83
CA TRP A 15 5.06 1.70 -10.00
C TRP A 15 5.75 1.24 -11.29
N SER A 16 6.16 -0.03 -11.34
CA SER A 16 6.58 -0.65 -12.60
C SER A 16 5.40 -1.46 -13.16
N GLY A 17 5.05 -1.24 -14.43
CA GLY A 17 3.91 -1.89 -15.08
C GLY A 17 2.57 -1.18 -14.82
N PRO A 18 1.44 -1.89 -15.04
CA PRO A 18 0.11 -1.36 -14.75
C PRO A 18 0.01 -0.93 -13.27
N GLY A 19 -0.55 0.25 -13.02
CA GLY A 19 -0.77 0.73 -11.66
C GLY A 19 -1.77 -0.14 -10.91
N PRO A 20 -1.70 -0.20 -9.57
CA PRO A 20 -2.64 -0.99 -8.78
C PRO A 20 -4.06 -0.45 -8.90
N VAL A 21 -5.03 -1.31 -8.59
CA VAL A 21 -6.45 -0.98 -8.53
C VAL A 21 -7.03 -1.25 -7.13
N GLY A 22 -8.29 -0.88 -6.91
CA GLY A 22 -8.98 -1.23 -5.68
C GLY A 22 -9.11 -2.75 -5.53
N GLY A 23 -8.87 -3.26 -4.31
CA GLY A 23 -8.87 -4.69 -4.00
C GLY A 23 -7.47 -5.31 -3.98
N ASP A 24 -6.48 -4.69 -4.64
CA ASP A 24 -5.09 -5.10 -4.58
C ASP A 24 -4.47 -4.85 -3.20
N GLU A 25 -3.34 -5.51 -2.93
CA GLU A 25 -2.62 -5.43 -1.67
C GLU A 25 -1.24 -4.79 -1.81
N VAL A 26 -0.80 -4.15 -0.74
CA VAL A 26 0.52 -3.58 -0.59
C VAL A 26 1.23 -4.28 0.55
N LEU A 27 2.41 -4.86 0.28
CA LEU A 27 3.29 -5.46 1.26
C LEU A 27 4.49 -4.53 1.51
N THR A 28 4.65 -4.06 2.73
CA THR A 28 5.84 -3.27 3.10
C THR A 28 7.01 -4.19 3.42
N GLY A 29 8.24 -3.66 3.34
CA GLY A 29 9.46 -4.39 3.74
C GLY A 29 9.48 -4.88 5.21
N THR A 30 8.58 -4.39 6.06
CA THR A 30 8.39 -4.90 7.44
C THR A 30 7.43 -6.10 7.50
N GLY A 31 6.99 -6.64 6.36
CA GLY A 31 6.04 -7.75 6.28
C GLY A 31 4.59 -7.36 6.55
N ARG A 32 4.25 -6.06 6.55
CA ARG A 32 2.89 -5.60 6.85
C ARG A 32 2.08 -5.42 5.58
N ARG A 33 0.84 -5.92 5.60
CA ARG A 33 -0.06 -5.88 4.45
C ARG A 33 -1.14 -4.81 4.60
N TYR A 34 -1.53 -4.26 3.48
CA TYR A 34 -2.55 -3.23 3.37
C TYR A 34 -3.40 -3.49 2.13
N GLN A 35 -4.72 -3.43 2.23
CA GLN A 35 -5.60 -3.52 1.07
C GLN A 35 -5.88 -2.13 0.50
N ILE A 36 -5.70 -1.95 -0.80
CA ILE A 36 -6.02 -0.72 -1.51
C ILE A 36 -7.54 -0.59 -1.63
N VAL A 37 -8.08 0.49 -1.10
CA VAL A 37 -9.50 0.82 -1.22
C VAL A 37 -9.75 1.93 -2.23
N GLU A 38 -8.73 2.75 -2.53
CA GLU A 38 -8.85 3.86 -3.46
C GLU A 38 -7.48 4.22 -4.04
N VAL A 39 -7.44 4.48 -5.34
CA VAL A 39 -6.22 4.90 -6.06
C VAL A 39 -6.40 6.35 -6.50
N LYS A 40 -5.46 7.20 -6.09
CA LYS A 40 -5.39 8.63 -6.46
C LYS A 40 -4.15 8.87 -7.30
N ALA A 41 -4.13 9.99 -8.02
CA ALA A 41 -3.03 10.35 -8.93
C ALA A 41 -1.61 10.31 -8.30
N LYS A 42 -1.48 10.56 -6.99
CA LYS A 42 -0.18 10.58 -6.27
C LYS A 42 -0.20 9.80 -4.95
N ALA A 43 -1.24 9.02 -4.69
CA ALA A 43 -1.40 8.31 -3.43
C ALA A 43 -2.34 7.11 -3.60
N VAL A 44 -2.13 6.08 -2.77
CA VAL A 44 -3.11 5.01 -2.57
C VAL A 44 -3.65 5.10 -1.16
N VAL A 45 -4.95 4.94 -1.03
CA VAL A 45 -5.62 4.85 0.26
C VAL A 45 -5.84 3.38 0.55
N CYS A 46 -5.37 2.94 1.71
CA CYS A 46 -5.37 1.55 2.09
C CYS A 46 -5.99 1.33 3.47
N LEU A 47 -6.47 0.12 3.70
CA LEU A 47 -6.79 -0.42 5.02
C LEU A 47 -5.65 -1.32 5.48
N VAL A 48 -5.22 -1.16 6.73
CA VAL A 48 -4.21 -2.02 7.34
C VAL A 48 -4.79 -3.42 7.54
N LEU A 49 -4.19 -4.46 6.97
CA LEU A 49 -4.65 -5.82 7.18
C LEU A 49 -4.05 -6.44 8.45
N PRO A 50 -4.82 -7.27 9.17
CA PRO A 50 -4.27 -8.25 10.10
C PRO A 50 -3.23 -9.16 9.43
N ARG A 51 -2.33 -9.76 10.22
CA ARG A 51 -1.28 -10.64 9.69
C ARG A 51 -1.86 -11.89 9.03
N ASP A 52 -2.96 -12.39 9.57
CA ASP A 52 -3.71 -13.59 9.22
C ASP A 52 -4.80 -13.37 8.14
N ALA A 53 -5.01 -12.13 7.68
CA ALA A 53 -6.01 -11.87 6.64
C ALA A 53 -5.71 -12.65 5.35
N PRO A 54 -6.70 -13.22 4.64
CA PRO A 54 -6.45 -13.84 3.34
C PRO A 54 -5.91 -12.80 2.36
N VAL A 55 -5.00 -13.22 1.47
CA VAL A 55 -4.52 -12.36 0.37
C VAL A 55 -5.66 -12.18 -0.65
N GLN A 56 -5.93 -10.96 -1.03
CA GLN A 56 -6.86 -10.57 -2.08
C GLN A 56 -6.14 -9.80 -3.19
N GLY A 57 -6.52 -10.08 -4.44
CA GLY A 57 -5.96 -9.39 -5.60
C GLY A 57 -4.45 -9.61 -5.78
N GLN A 58 -3.79 -8.64 -6.41
CA GLN A 58 -2.35 -8.68 -6.62
C GLN A 58 -1.61 -8.03 -5.44
N VAL A 59 -0.49 -8.62 -5.02
CA VAL A 59 0.36 -8.07 -3.96
C VAL A 59 1.52 -7.29 -4.56
N PHE A 60 1.59 -6.00 -4.25
CA PHE A 60 2.66 -5.11 -4.66
C PHE A 60 3.65 -4.90 -3.51
N ASN A 61 4.94 -5.12 -3.79
CA ASN A 61 6.00 -4.78 -2.85
C ASN A 61 6.19 -3.27 -2.80
N TRP A 62 6.09 -2.70 -1.60
CA TRP A 62 6.17 -1.27 -1.38
C TRP A 62 7.38 -0.86 -0.58
N VAL A 63 8.11 0.08 -1.17
CA VAL A 63 9.25 0.73 -0.56
C VAL A 63 8.86 2.18 -0.31
N TRP A 64 9.02 2.61 0.93
CA TRP A 64 8.84 4.02 1.27
C TRP A 64 9.98 4.82 0.66
N ASP A 65 9.65 5.87 -0.10
CA ASP A 65 10.62 6.92 -0.34
C ASP A 65 11.10 7.48 1.00
N ARG A 66 12.41 7.69 1.12
CA ARG A 66 12.96 8.40 2.28
C ARG A 66 12.28 9.76 2.37
N ARG A 67 11.86 10.14 3.57
CA ARG A 67 11.26 11.45 3.83
C ARG A 67 12.27 12.54 3.38
N GLY A 68 11.94 13.27 2.32
CA GLY A 68 12.81 14.31 1.76
C GLY A 68 13.69 13.89 0.58
N ALA A 69 13.50 12.70 0.00
CA ALA A 69 14.09 12.36 -1.29
C ALA A 69 13.67 13.42 -2.32
N LYS A 70 14.62 14.29 -2.72
CA LYS A 70 14.45 15.18 -3.87
C LYS A 70 14.46 14.33 -5.13
N ARG A 71 13.50 14.61 -5.99
CA ARG A 71 13.28 13.97 -7.29
C ARG A 71 14.38 14.33 -8.27
#